data_AF-A0A9P4WM20-F1
#
_entry.id   AF-A0A9P4WM20-F1
#
_cell.length_a   1.000
_cell.length_b   1.000
_cell.length_c   1.000
_cell.angle_alpha   90.00
_cell.angle_beta   90.00
_cell.angle_gamma   90.00
#
_symmetry.space_group_name_H-M   'P 1'
#
loop_
_entity.id
_entity.type
_entity.pdbx_description
1 polymer ?
#
loop_
_entity_poly.entity_id
_entity_poly.type
_entity_poly.pdbx_seq_one_letter_code
_entity_poly.pdbx_strand_id
1 'polypeptide(L)'
;MRRWYQQARICYVYFHDIEPPSPFYCKKNDCTEEAAIHQQFANARWFTRGWTLQELLASRHINFYDRNWQCLGTKESLCPILTDITGIDEVYLKGGDLNEASIAKRMSWAANRETTKVEDIAYCLMGIFDVNMPLLYGEGSKAFKRLQEKIFEDTDDMSLFAWQTVEVKSSMSPQNLHAAPHNRGISIFAEHPRNFLATAHVFSSMSRGDSSIMSSGKGLRLELPVFRIKGIGARGSTLRVAVLDCKSKGRQHTRPGIVLQALSPGHYMRHPTAGLVQVNNRGIKNADSQRICVRKTMSFTRPERSRKYTSTSREVAVNWY
;
A
#
# COMPACT_ATOMS: atom_id res chain seq x y z
N MET A 1 -11.58 -14.62 9.96
CA MET A 1 -12.67 -13.66 9.74
C MET A 1 -13.20 -13.72 8.30
N ARG A 2 -12.40 -13.47 7.25
CA ARG A 2 -12.81 -13.57 5.83
C ARG A 2 -13.68 -14.79 5.46
N ARG A 3 -13.29 -15.99 5.92
CA ARG A 3 -14.01 -17.24 5.60
C ARG A 3 -15.48 -17.24 6.01
N TRP A 4 -15.84 -16.57 7.12
CA TRP A 4 -17.23 -16.51 7.57
C TRP A 4 -18.11 -15.77 6.56
N TYR A 5 -17.63 -14.64 6.03
CA TYR A 5 -18.33 -13.87 4.99
C TYR A 5 -18.38 -14.62 3.66
N GLN A 6 -17.31 -15.34 3.31
CA GLN A 6 -17.27 -16.15 2.08
C GLN A 6 -18.25 -17.33 2.11
N GLN A 7 -18.50 -17.89 3.29
CA GLN A 7 -19.42 -19.02 3.49
C GLN A 7 -20.85 -18.58 3.80
N ALA A 8 -21.09 -17.30 4.07
CA ALA A 8 -22.43 -16.78 4.32
C ALA A 8 -23.28 -16.86 3.05
N ARG A 9 -24.53 -17.33 3.19
CA ARG A 9 -25.52 -17.34 2.10
C ARG A 9 -25.87 -15.92 1.65
N ILE A 10 -25.99 -15.01 2.61
CA ILE A 10 -26.29 -13.59 2.40
C ILE A 10 -25.67 -12.78 3.54
N CYS A 11 -25.14 -11.61 3.21
CA CYS A 11 -24.69 -10.62 4.16
C CYS A 11 -25.60 -9.40 4.12
N TYR A 12 -25.94 -8.86 5.28
CA TYR A 12 -26.76 -7.67 5.41
C TYR A 12 -25.87 -6.51 5.88
N VAL A 13 -25.90 -5.40 5.15
CA VAL A 13 -25.20 -4.17 5.53
C VAL A 13 -26.25 -3.12 5.84
N TYR A 14 -26.23 -2.64 7.08
CA TYR A 14 -27.11 -1.59 7.58
C TYR A 14 -26.34 -0.27 7.70
N PHE A 15 -26.85 0.79 7.09
CA PHE A 15 -26.28 2.13 7.14
C PHE A 15 -27.12 3.03 8.03
N HIS A 16 -26.60 3.36 9.22
CA HIS A 16 -27.24 4.28 10.15
C HIS A 16 -27.23 5.76 9.70
N ASP A 17 -26.38 6.09 8.73
CA ASP A 17 -25.97 7.42 8.26
C ASP A 17 -26.48 7.73 6.85
N ILE A 18 -27.38 6.89 6.33
CA ILE A 18 -28.16 7.15 5.12
C ILE A 18 -29.59 7.49 5.55
N GLU A 19 -30.01 8.72 5.25
CA GLU A 19 -31.28 9.29 5.67
C GLU A 19 -32.42 9.00 4.68
N PRO A 20 -33.66 8.78 5.17
CA PRO A 20 -34.86 8.62 4.37
C PRO A 20 -35.47 9.98 3.94
N PRO A 21 -36.22 10.05 2.80
CA PRO A 21 -36.33 9.01 1.79
C PRO A 21 -34.98 8.88 1.08
N SER A 22 -34.36 7.70 1.20
CA SER A 22 -33.09 7.45 0.55
C SER A 22 -33.33 7.62 -0.95
N PRO A 23 -32.43 8.29 -1.68
CA PRO A 23 -32.67 8.59 -3.07
C PRO A 23 -32.88 7.34 -3.95
N PHE A 24 -32.45 6.16 -3.48
CA PHE A 24 -32.73 4.86 -4.10
C PHE A 24 -34.23 4.47 -4.13
N TYR A 25 -35.11 5.17 -3.40
CA TYR A 25 -36.56 4.98 -3.41
C TYR A 25 -37.29 5.90 -4.40
N CYS A 26 -36.64 6.92 -4.95
CA CYS A 26 -37.25 7.88 -5.85
C CYS A 26 -37.40 7.27 -7.26
N LYS A 27 -38.56 7.44 -7.88
CA LYS A 27 -38.82 6.94 -9.25
C LYS A 27 -37.88 7.66 -10.22
N LYS A 28 -37.02 6.91 -10.91
CA LYS A 28 -36.12 7.34 -11.99
C LYS A 28 -36.80 8.32 -12.95
N ASN A 29 -36.68 9.63 -12.74
CA ASN A 29 -37.14 10.62 -13.71
C ASN A 29 -36.30 11.92 -13.74
N ASP A 30 -35.21 12.03 -12.98
CA ASP A 30 -34.32 13.20 -13.06
C ASP A 30 -32.84 12.84 -12.84
N CYS A 31 -31.95 13.34 -13.71
CA CYS A 31 -30.50 13.09 -13.68
C CYS A 31 -29.82 13.74 -12.47
N THR A 32 -30.44 14.80 -11.92
CA THR A 32 -29.94 15.52 -10.74
C THR A 32 -30.11 14.70 -9.46
N GLU A 33 -31.12 13.83 -9.40
CA GLU A 33 -31.34 12.92 -8.26
C GLU A 33 -30.28 11.83 -8.22
N GLU A 34 -29.91 11.23 -9.37
CA GLU A 34 -28.93 10.14 -9.47
C GLU A 34 -27.56 10.49 -8.84
N ALA A 35 -27.09 11.72 -9.07
CA ALA A 35 -25.83 12.22 -8.51
C ALA A 35 -25.89 12.41 -6.98
N ALA A 36 -27.03 12.87 -6.45
CA ALA A 36 -27.24 13.00 -5.01
C ALA A 36 -27.29 11.62 -4.31
N ILE A 37 -27.90 10.61 -4.96
CA ILE A 37 -27.90 9.20 -4.51
C ILE A 37 -26.46 8.72 -4.33
N HIS A 38 -25.67 8.89 -5.39
CA HIS A 38 -24.29 8.46 -5.43
C HIS A 38 -23.49 9.12 -4.31
N GLN A 39 -23.68 10.42 -4.09
CA GLN A 39 -22.95 11.16 -3.06
C GLN A 39 -23.27 10.70 -1.64
N GLN A 40 -24.55 10.50 -1.30
CA GLN A 40 -24.91 10.05 0.04
C GLN A 40 -24.41 8.62 0.31
N PHE A 41 -24.52 7.73 -0.67
CA PHE A 41 -24.01 6.37 -0.57
C PHE A 41 -22.47 6.36 -0.46
N ALA A 42 -21.77 7.16 -1.28
CA ALA A 42 -20.31 7.30 -1.24
C ALA A 42 -19.78 7.81 0.10
N ASN A 43 -20.56 8.67 0.78
CA ASN A 43 -20.19 9.24 2.08
C ASN A 43 -20.48 8.32 3.26
N ALA A 44 -21.11 7.15 3.03
CA ALA A 44 -21.44 6.25 4.11
C ALA A 44 -20.17 5.71 4.80
N ARG A 45 -20.13 5.81 6.13
CA ARG A 45 -18.96 5.46 6.96
C ARG A 45 -18.51 4.01 6.78
N TRP A 46 -19.40 3.12 6.35
CA TRP A 46 -19.02 1.72 6.08
C TRP A 46 -17.91 1.62 5.03
N PHE A 47 -17.86 2.50 4.01
CA PHE A 47 -16.82 2.47 2.98
C PHE A 47 -15.44 2.90 3.47
N THR A 48 -15.37 3.66 4.57
CA THR A 48 -14.11 4.13 5.17
C THR A 48 -13.59 3.23 6.28
N ARG A 49 -14.35 2.23 6.76
CA ARG A 49 -13.87 1.32 7.81
C ARG A 49 -12.92 0.25 7.25
N GLY A 50 -11.82 -0.05 7.95
CA GLY A 50 -10.85 -1.06 7.49
C GLY A 50 -11.44 -2.46 7.24
N TRP A 51 -12.13 -3.02 8.25
CA TRP A 51 -12.64 -4.40 8.22
C TRP A 51 -13.70 -4.67 7.17
N THR A 52 -14.51 -3.67 6.82
CA THR A 52 -15.60 -3.81 5.85
C THR A 52 -15.09 -4.10 4.43
N LEU A 53 -13.79 -3.94 4.16
CA LEU A 53 -13.18 -4.33 2.89
C LEU A 53 -13.26 -5.84 2.68
N GLN A 54 -12.95 -6.60 3.73
CA GLN A 54 -13.05 -8.05 3.69
C GLN A 54 -14.51 -8.47 3.57
N GLU A 55 -15.42 -7.79 4.27
CA GLU A 55 -16.86 -8.05 4.19
C GLU A 55 -17.35 -7.88 2.75
N LEU A 56 -16.98 -6.76 2.11
CA LEU A 56 -17.32 -6.45 0.73
C LEU A 56 -16.77 -7.49 -0.26
N LEU A 57 -15.48 -7.80 -0.17
CA LEU A 57 -14.81 -8.66 -1.16
C LEU A 57 -15.09 -10.15 -0.96
N ALA A 58 -15.31 -10.60 0.28
CA ALA A 58 -15.52 -12.01 0.57
C ALA A 58 -16.95 -12.46 0.33
N SER A 59 -17.94 -11.61 0.63
CA SER A 59 -19.35 -11.98 0.51
C SER A 59 -19.78 -12.02 -0.96
N ARG A 60 -20.42 -13.11 -1.37
CA ARG A 60 -20.99 -13.22 -2.73
C ARG A 60 -22.24 -12.36 -2.89
N HIS A 61 -23.16 -12.44 -1.92
CA HIS A 61 -24.42 -11.72 -1.93
C HIS A 61 -24.49 -10.77 -0.74
N ILE A 62 -24.72 -9.48 -1.01
CA ILE A 62 -24.91 -8.46 0.01
C ILE A 62 -26.19 -7.70 -0.30
N ASN A 63 -27.05 -7.53 0.70
CA ASN A 63 -28.17 -6.59 0.64
C ASN A 63 -27.86 -5.38 1.52
N PHE A 64 -28.03 -4.19 0.95
CA PHE A 64 -27.77 -2.92 1.60
C PHE A 64 -29.08 -2.30 2.10
N TYR A 65 -29.07 -1.74 3.30
CA TYR A 65 -30.24 -1.15 3.95
C TYR A 65 -29.93 0.21 4.54
N ASP A 66 -30.87 1.14 4.46
CA ASP A 66 -30.78 2.46 5.11
C ASP A 66 -31.10 2.39 6.60
N ARG A 67 -31.13 3.56 7.27
CA ARG A 67 -31.38 3.63 8.71
C ARG A 67 -32.78 3.14 9.12
N ASN A 68 -33.73 3.13 8.18
CA ASN A 68 -35.12 2.68 8.35
C ASN A 68 -35.34 1.24 7.89
N TRP A 69 -34.25 0.47 7.69
CA TRP A 69 -34.30 -0.91 7.18
C TRP A 69 -35.00 -1.05 5.83
N GLN A 70 -34.99 0.02 5.03
CA GLN A 70 -35.45 -0.07 3.65
C GLN A 70 -34.30 -0.58 2.77
N CYS A 71 -34.62 -1.43 1.80
CA CYS A 71 -33.62 -2.03 0.92
C CYS A 71 -33.10 -1.00 -0.09
N LEU A 72 -31.81 -0.74 -0.11
CA LEU A 72 -31.15 0.18 -1.06
C LEU A 72 -30.77 -0.52 -2.37
N GLY A 73 -30.57 -1.83 -2.31
CA GLY A 73 -30.13 -2.64 -3.45
C GLY A 73 -29.25 -3.81 -3.01
N THR A 74 -28.84 -4.62 -3.98
CA THR A 74 -27.88 -5.70 -3.77
C THR A 74 -26.49 -5.31 -4.27
N LYS A 75 -25.47 -6.08 -3.88
CA LYS A 75 -24.11 -5.94 -4.42
C LYS A 75 -24.08 -5.97 -5.93
N GLU A 76 -24.87 -6.85 -6.53
CA GLU A 76 -24.97 -7.02 -7.97
C GLU A 76 -25.62 -5.79 -8.62
N SER A 77 -26.74 -5.30 -8.07
CA SER A 77 -27.43 -4.13 -8.63
C SER A 77 -26.64 -2.83 -8.45
N LEU A 78 -25.84 -2.72 -7.38
CA LEU A 78 -25.04 -1.54 -7.07
C LEU A 78 -23.57 -1.66 -7.51
N CYS A 79 -23.20 -2.69 -8.28
CA CYS A 79 -21.82 -2.97 -8.64
C CYS A 79 -21.09 -1.79 -9.33
N PRO A 80 -21.71 -1.03 -10.27
CA PRO A 80 -21.07 0.13 -10.87
C PRO A 80 -20.76 1.22 -9.83
N ILE A 81 -21.74 1.56 -8.98
CA ILE A 81 -21.60 2.55 -7.91
C ILE A 81 -20.52 2.12 -6.89
N LEU A 82 -20.51 0.83 -6.52
CA LEU A 82 -19.49 0.27 -5.64
C LEU A 82 -18.09 0.36 -6.25
N THR A 83 -17.97 0.17 -7.57
CA THR A 83 -16.70 0.33 -8.30
C THR A 83 -16.21 1.78 -8.20
N ASP A 84 -17.09 2.74 -8.43
CA ASP A 84 -16.76 4.17 -8.38
C ASP A 84 -16.33 4.63 -6.98
N ILE A 85 -17.04 4.18 -5.94
CA ILE A 85 -16.74 4.54 -4.55
C ILE A 85 -15.44 3.91 -4.07
N THR A 86 -15.22 2.63 -4.38
CA THR A 86 -14.13 1.85 -3.76
C THR A 86 -12.87 1.75 -4.61
N GLY A 87 -12.96 2.05 -5.91
CA GLY A 87 -11.90 1.81 -6.87
C GLY A 87 -11.62 0.32 -7.13
N ILE A 88 -12.53 -0.58 -6.73
CA ILE A 88 -12.41 -2.02 -6.93
C ILE A 88 -13.11 -2.37 -8.25
N ASP A 89 -12.36 -2.94 -9.20
CA ASP A 89 -12.93 -3.38 -10.48
C ASP A 89 -14.07 -4.39 -10.26
N GLU A 90 -15.12 -4.30 -11.09
CA GLU A 90 -16.32 -5.13 -10.98
C GLU A 90 -16.02 -6.64 -10.91
N VAL A 91 -14.96 -7.10 -11.59
CA VAL A 91 -14.56 -8.51 -11.58
C VAL A 91 -14.31 -9.03 -10.16
N TYR A 92 -13.68 -8.22 -9.29
CA TYR A 92 -13.41 -8.60 -7.91
C TYR A 92 -14.64 -8.42 -7.01
N LEU A 93 -15.48 -7.42 -7.28
CA LEU A 93 -16.77 -7.27 -6.60
C LEU A 93 -17.71 -8.44 -6.91
N LYS A 94 -17.63 -9.03 -8.10
CA LYS A 94 -18.41 -10.20 -8.52
C LYS A 94 -17.77 -11.54 -8.11
N GLY A 95 -16.71 -11.51 -7.30
CA GLY A 95 -16.10 -12.72 -6.72
C GLY A 95 -14.95 -13.32 -7.52
N GLY A 96 -14.35 -12.57 -8.45
CA GLY A 96 -13.09 -12.94 -9.10
C GLY A 96 -11.94 -13.13 -8.10
N ASP A 97 -10.90 -13.87 -8.52
CA ASP A 97 -9.77 -14.18 -7.66
C ASP A 97 -8.95 -12.91 -7.35
N LEU A 98 -8.87 -12.56 -6.07
CA LEU A 98 -8.12 -11.39 -5.61
C LEU A 98 -6.62 -11.51 -5.91
N ASN A 99 -6.09 -12.73 -6.07
CA ASN A 99 -4.67 -12.94 -6.38
C ASN A 99 -4.31 -12.55 -7.82
N GLU A 100 -5.29 -12.40 -8.72
CA GLU A 100 -5.07 -11.83 -10.05
C GLU A 100 -4.84 -10.31 -9.99
N ALA A 101 -5.25 -9.64 -8.90
CA ALA A 101 -4.90 -8.26 -8.64
C ALA A 101 -3.48 -8.15 -8.09
N SER A 102 -2.72 -7.21 -8.62
CA SER A 102 -1.40 -6.86 -8.07
C SER A 102 -1.50 -6.44 -6.61
N ILE A 103 -0.42 -6.58 -5.86
CA ILE A 103 -0.33 -6.11 -4.49
C ILE A 103 -0.61 -4.61 -4.41
N ALA A 104 -0.06 -3.81 -5.33
CA ALA A 104 -0.33 -2.37 -5.38
C ALA A 104 -1.83 -2.06 -5.53
N LYS A 105 -2.53 -2.81 -6.39
CA LYS A 105 -3.98 -2.67 -6.58
C LYS A 105 -4.74 -3.06 -5.31
N ARG A 106 -4.44 -4.22 -4.72
CA ARG A 106 -5.06 -4.65 -3.47
C ARG A 106 -4.84 -3.66 -2.31
N MET A 107 -3.63 -3.10 -2.19
CA MET A 107 -3.32 -2.05 -1.20
C MET A 107 -4.13 -0.77 -1.46
N SER A 108 -4.33 -0.41 -2.73
CA SER A 108 -5.10 0.78 -3.11
C SER A 108 -6.58 0.71 -2.68
N TRP A 109 -7.19 -0.47 -2.64
CA TRP A 109 -8.56 -0.67 -2.12
C TRP A 109 -8.73 -0.32 -0.64
N ALA A 110 -7.62 -0.25 0.10
CA ALA A 110 -7.56 0.13 1.51
C ALA A 110 -7.02 1.54 1.73
N ALA A 111 -6.69 2.28 0.67
CA ALA A 111 -5.98 3.56 0.78
C ALA A 111 -6.76 4.63 1.56
N ASN A 112 -8.08 4.65 1.42
CA ASN A 112 -8.99 5.59 2.07
C ASN A 112 -9.69 4.99 3.30
N ARG A 113 -9.20 3.83 3.78
CA ARG A 113 -9.79 3.16 4.93
C ARG A 113 -9.05 3.51 6.21
N GLU A 114 -9.82 3.56 7.30
CA GLU A 114 -9.41 3.97 8.63
C GLU A 114 -9.77 2.89 9.65
N THR A 115 -8.97 2.84 10.72
CA THR A 115 -9.14 1.90 11.82
C THR A 115 -8.94 2.62 13.15
N THR A 116 -9.60 2.16 14.20
CA THR A 116 -9.50 2.78 15.53
C THR A 116 -8.15 2.53 16.17
N LYS A 117 -7.62 1.30 16.06
CA LYS A 117 -6.26 0.98 16.47
C LYS A 117 -5.35 1.02 15.26
N VAL A 118 -4.17 1.64 15.40
CA VAL A 118 -3.23 1.83 14.28
C VAL A 118 -2.84 0.50 13.64
N GLU A 119 -2.62 -0.53 14.44
CA GLU A 119 -2.25 -1.88 13.98
C GLU A 119 -3.37 -2.61 13.22
N ASP A 120 -4.65 -2.24 13.44
CA ASP A 120 -5.78 -2.90 12.78
C ASP A 120 -5.78 -2.64 11.27
N ILE A 121 -5.12 -1.57 10.77
CA ILE A 121 -4.96 -1.34 9.33
C ILE A 121 -4.21 -2.50 8.65
N ALA A 122 -3.32 -3.16 9.38
CA ALA A 122 -2.60 -4.34 8.88
C ALA A 122 -3.48 -5.58 9.00
N TYR A 123 -4.11 -5.77 10.16
CA TYR A 123 -4.89 -6.97 10.45
C TYR A 123 -6.14 -7.09 9.57
N CYS A 124 -6.77 -5.96 9.25
CA CYS A 124 -7.91 -5.93 8.35
C CYS A 124 -7.53 -6.23 6.88
N LEU A 125 -6.25 -6.41 6.56
CA LEU A 125 -5.78 -6.76 5.21
C LEU A 125 -5.28 -8.20 5.09
N MET A 126 -5.06 -8.91 6.19
CA MET A 126 -4.55 -10.30 6.17
C MET A 126 -5.36 -11.21 5.24
N GLY A 127 -6.69 -11.14 5.30
CA GLY A 127 -7.56 -11.96 4.45
C GLY A 127 -7.55 -11.58 2.97
N ILE A 128 -7.23 -10.33 2.64
CA ILE A 128 -7.13 -9.84 1.24
C ILE A 128 -5.82 -10.30 0.59
N PHE A 129 -4.76 -10.43 1.38
CA PHE A 129 -3.46 -10.90 0.95
C PHE A 129 -3.20 -12.38 1.21
N ASP A 130 -4.16 -13.07 1.83
CA ASP A 130 -4.06 -14.49 2.23
C ASP A 130 -2.83 -14.81 3.08
N VAL A 131 -2.47 -13.90 3.98
CA VAL A 131 -1.35 -14.08 4.91
C VAL A 131 -1.84 -14.31 6.33
N ASN A 132 -1.04 -15.01 7.13
CA ASN A 132 -1.31 -15.24 8.54
C ASN A 132 -0.17 -14.68 9.41
N MET A 133 -0.53 -13.88 10.42
CA MET A 133 0.41 -13.30 11.38
C MET A 133 -0.28 -13.07 12.73
N PRO A 134 0.40 -13.27 13.88
CA PRO A 134 -0.19 -13.05 15.21
C PRO A 134 -0.73 -11.63 15.40
N LEU A 135 -1.82 -11.45 16.15
CA LEU A 135 -2.34 -10.13 16.55
C LEU A 135 -1.57 -9.64 17.79
N LEU A 136 -0.80 -8.57 17.64
CA LEU A 136 0.05 -8.00 18.69
C LEU A 136 -0.39 -6.55 18.97
N TYR A 137 -1.45 -6.40 19.76
CA TYR A 137 -1.94 -5.07 20.14
C TYR A 137 -0.88 -4.27 20.92
N GLY A 138 -0.70 -3.00 20.54
CA GLY A 138 0.37 -2.14 21.03
C GLY A 138 1.63 -2.08 20.14
N GLU A 139 1.71 -2.87 19.06
CA GLU A 139 2.84 -2.77 18.12
C GLU A 139 2.75 -1.55 17.17
N GLY A 140 1.58 -0.93 17.07
CA GLY A 140 1.33 0.27 16.25
C GLY A 140 1.63 0.06 14.77
N SER A 141 2.30 1.04 14.14
CA SER A 141 2.63 1.00 12.71
C SER A 141 3.57 -0.14 12.30
N LYS A 142 4.24 -0.80 13.26
CA LYS A 142 5.06 -1.99 12.99
C LYS A 142 4.22 -3.14 12.42
N ALA A 143 2.93 -3.22 12.75
CA ALA A 143 2.02 -4.23 12.22
C ALA A 143 1.97 -4.19 10.68
N PHE A 144 1.89 -3.00 10.08
CA PHE A 144 1.78 -2.86 8.63
C PHE A 144 3.09 -3.21 7.91
N LYS A 145 4.23 -2.97 8.55
CA LYS A 145 5.52 -3.47 8.06
C LYS A 145 5.57 -5.01 8.10
N ARG A 146 5.14 -5.61 9.20
CA ARG A 146 5.10 -7.07 9.38
C ARG A 146 4.16 -7.74 8.38
N LEU A 147 3.03 -7.09 8.04
CA LEU A 147 2.15 -7.51 6.95
C LEU A 147 2.90 -7.55 5.62
N GLN A 148 3.60 -6.47 5.25
CA GLN A 148 4.35 -6.43 3.99
C GLN A 148 5.49 -7.45 3.94
N GLU A 149 6.13 -7.73 5.08
CA GLU A 149 7.12 -8.80 5.18
C GLU A 149 6.49 -10.18 4.94
N LYS A 150 5.31 -10.43 5.50
CA LYS A 150 4.55 -11.68 5.26
C LYS A 150 4.09 -11.82 3.82
N ILE A 151 3.60 -10.73 3.22
CA ILE A 151 3.24 -10.73 1.79
C ILE A 151 4.45 -11.08 0.95
N PHE A 152 5.60 -10.46 1.24
CA PHE A 152 6.85 -10.65 0.51
C PHE A 152 7.46 -12.05 0.64
N GLU A 153 7.15 -12.79 1.71
CA GLU A 153 7.65 -14.16 1.89
C GLU A 153 7.08 -15.14 0.84
N ASP A 154 5.84 -14.87 0.35
CA ASP A 154 5.08 -15.80 -0.49
C ASP A 154 4.82 -15.25 -1.91
N THR A 155 5.52 -14.20 -2.34
CA THR A 155 5.27 -13.57 -3.66
C THR A 155 6.48 -12.87 -4.28
N ASP A 156 6.56 -12.93 -5.61
CA ASP A 156 7.53 -12.17 -6.41
C ASP A 156 6.94 -10.87 -7.00
N ASP A 157 5.69 -10.52 -6.65
CA ASP A 157 5.03 -9.32 -7.17
C ASP A 157 5.66 -8.03 -6.60
N MET A 158 6.57 -7.45 -7.38
CA MET A 158 7.29 -6.23 -7.02
C MET A 158 6.42 -4.97 -6.98
N SER A 159 5.14 -5.05 -7.35
CA SER A 159 4.20 -3.93 -7.14
C SER A 159 4.04 -3.59 -5.65
N LEU A 160 4.40 -4.49 -4.72
CA LEU A 160 4.54 -4.20 -3.29
C LEU A 160 5.43 -2.98 -3.00
N PHE A 161 6.42 -2.70 -3.84
CA PHE A 161 7.33 -1.56 -3.68
C PHE A 161 6.91 -0.33 -4.49
N ALA A 162 5.87 -0.45 -5.30
CA ALA A 162 5.35 0.61 -6.16
C ALA A 162 4.40 1.55 -5.40
N TRP A 163 4.82 2.09 -4.26
CA TRP A 163 4.08 3.10 -3.49
C TRP A 163 4.75 4.48 -3.58
N GLN A 164 4.10 5.54 -3.10
CA GLN A 164 4.64 6.91 -3.06
C GLN A 164 4.27 7.62 -1.75
N THR A 165 5.08 8.60 -1.33
CA THR A 165 4.70 9.47 -0.20
C THR A 165 3.60 10.44 -0.63
N VAL A 166 2.66 10.76 0.27
CA VAL A 166 1.51 11.62 -0.06
C VAL A 166 1.94 13.08 -0.31
N GLU A 167 3.07 13.48 0.25
CA GLU A 167 3.64 14.83 0.11
C GLU A 167 4.37 15.09 -1.22
N VAL A 168 4.38 14.12 -2.14
CA VAL A 168 4.95 14.34 -3.47
C VAL A 168 4.05 15.32 -4.22
N LYS A 169 4.39 16.62 -4.10
CA LYS A 169 3.93 17.64 -5.04
C LYS A 169 4.26 17.11 -6.43
N SER A 170 3.23 16.92 -7.25
CA SER A 170 3.20 16.34 -8.59
C SER A 170 4.05 17.08 -9.63
N SER A 171 5.09 17.81 -9.22
CA SER A 171 5.86 18.74 -10.06
C SER A 171 7.37 18.68 -9.91
N MET A 172 7.95 17.91 -8.96
CA MET A 172 9.41 17.74 -8.96
C MET A 172 9.82 16.70 -10.00
N SER A 173 10.25 17.19 -11.16
CA SER A 173 10.97 16.36 -12.12
C SER A 173 12.14 15.66 -11.41
N PRO A 174 12.49 14.42 -11.77
CA PRO A 174 13.64 13.73 -11.20
C PRO A 174 14.90 14.61 -11.24
N GLN A 175 15.02 15.49 -12.24
CA GLN A 175 16.14 16.41 -12.46
C GLN A 175 16.35 17.42 -11.32
N ASN A 176 15.31 17.75 -10.54
CA ASN A 176 15.38 18.68 -9.41
C ASN A 176 15.61 17.98 -8.06
N LEU A 177 15.82 16.67 -8.06
CA LEU A 177 15.91 15.88 -6.83
C LEU A 177 17.34 15.84 -6.30
N HIS A 178 17.63 16.48 -5.17
CA HIS A 178 18.97 16.38 -4.55
C HIS A 178 19.07 15.16 -3.64
N ALA A 179 20.29 14.64 -3.45
CA ALA A 179 20.52 13.59 -2.47
C ALA A 179 20.07 14.06 -1.07
N ALA A 180 19.26 13.24 -0.40
CA ALA A 180 18.85 13.54 0.96
C ALA A 180 20.08 13.49 1.89
N PRO A 181 20.09 14.24 3.00
CA PRO A 181 21.06 14.03 4.07
C PRO A 181 21.13 12.54 4.44
N HIS A 182 22.33 12.02 4.73
CA HIS A 182 22.61 10.57 4.82
C HIS A 182 21.72 9.78 5.81
N ASN A 183 20.99 10.47 6.69
CA ASN A 183 20.07 9.89 7.67
C ASN A 183 18.57 10.08 7.35
N ARG A 184 18.18 10.53 6.14
CA ARG A 184 16.78 10.87 5.82
C ARG A 184 16.07 9.95 4.83
N GLY A 185 16.70 8.92 4.27
CA GLY A 185 15.99 8.00 3.37
C GLY A 185 15.08 7.03 4.11
N ILE A 186 13.96 6.69 3.47
CA ILE A 186 12.87 5.93 4.06
C ILE A 186 13.02 4.41 3.84
N SER A 187 12.20 3.65 4.56
CA SER A 187 12.04 2.21 4.38
C SER A 187 11.66 1.88 2.93
N ILE A 188 12.03 0.69 2.46
CA ILE A 188 11.49 0.13 1.22
C ILE A 188 10.00 -0.23 1.32
N PHE A 189 9.53 -0.59 2.51
CA PHE A 189 8.12 -0.84 2.80
C PHE A 189 7.36 0.45 3.07
N ALA A 190 6.11 0.51 2.63
CA ALA A 190 5.21 1.63 2.87
C ALA A 190 4.83 1.72 4.36
N GLU A 191 4.39 2.89 4.80
CA GLU A 191 3.92 3.10 6.17
C GLU A 191 2.40 2.92 6.30
N HIS A 192 1.66 3.09 5.20
CA HIS A 192 0.20 2.96 5.17
C HIS A 192 -0.30 2.56 3.76
N PRO A 193 -1.44 1.84 3.61
CA PRO A 193 -2.02 1.55 2.29
C PRO A 193 -2.32 2.81 1.46
N ARG A 194 -2.50 3.98 2.10
CA ARG A 194 -2.69 5.26 1.39
C ARG A 194 -1.54 5.62 0.44
N ASN A 195 -0.34 5.10 0.71
CA ASN A 195 0.81 5.29 -0.18
C ASN A 195 0.63 4.63 -1.55
N PHE A 196 -0.39 3.77 -1.71
CA PHE A 196 -0.73 3.10 -2.96
C PHE A 196 -1.93 3.71 -3.70
N LEU A 197 -2.47 4.85 -3.22
CA LEU A 197 -3.66 5.48 -3.82
C LEU A 197 -3.47 5.76 -5.33
N ALA A 198 -2.30 6.26 -5.72
CA ALA A 198 -1.99 6.60 -7.11
C ALA A 198 -1.51 5.40 -7.96
N THR A 199 -1.47 4.19 -7.40
CA THR A 199 -0.79 3.03 -8.02
C THR A 199 -1.73 1.84 -8.24
N ALA A 200 -3.04 2.07 -8.16
CA ALA A 200 -4.09 1.10 -8.51
C ALA A 200 -3.95 0.55 -9.95
N HIS A 201 -3.34 1.34 -10.85
CA HIS A 201 -3.11 1.02 -12.26
C HIS A 201 -1.81 0.22 -12.52
N VAL A 202 -1.06 -0.14 -11.47
CA VAL A 202 0.14 -0.98 -11.57
C VAL A 202 -0.27 -2.45 -11.53
N PHE A 203 0.24 -3.26 -12.44
CA PHE A 203 -0.04 -4.69 -12.55
C PHE A 203 1.24 -5.51 -12.39
N SER A 204 1.14 -6.70 -11.81
CA SER A 204 2.26 -7.63 -11.74
C SER A 204 2.70 -8.04 -13.15
N SER A 205 4.02 -8.17 -13.37
CA SER A 205 4.51 -8.79 -14.60
C SER A 205 4.44 -10.30 -14.42
N MET A 206 3.59 -10.99 -15.19
CA MET A 206 3.48 -12.46 -15.18
C MET A 206 4.77 -13.20 -15.63
N SER A 207 5.89 -12.48 -15.80
CA SER A 207 7.20 -13.09 -16.03
C SER A 207 7.66 -13.80 -14.76
N ARG A 208 7.38 -15.10 -14.68
CA ARG A 208 8.03 -16.06 -13.77
C ARG A 208 9.52 -16.19 -14.12
N GLY A 209 10.26 -15.10 -14.06
CA GLY A 209 11.72 -15.11 -14.11
C GLY A 209 12.25 -15.28 -12.70
N ASP A 210 13.30 -16.09 -12.54
CA ASP A 210 14.07 -16.40 -11.32
C ASP A 210 14.64 -15.14 -10.62
N SER A 211 13.76 -14.26 -10.17
CA SER A 211 14.14 -13.12 -9.34
C SER A 211 14.44 -13.69 -7.96
N SER A 212 15.72 -13.92 -7.66
CA SER A 212 16.14 -14.42 -6.34
C SER A 212 15.96 -13.33 -5.27
N ILE A 213 14.72 -13.18 -4.82
CA ILE A 213 14.32 -12.21 -3.82
C ILE A 213 14.58 -12.82 -2.43
N MET A 214 15.40 -12.17 -1.60
CA MET A 214 15.72 -12.67 -0.26
C MET A 214 15.55 -11.59 0.82
N SER A 215 14.77 -11.93 1.84
CA SER A 215 14.60 -11.12 3.04
C SER A 215 15.76 -11.34 4.00
N SER A 216 16.42 -10.28 4.48
CA SER A 216 17.33 -10.34 5.62
C SER A 216 16.88 -9.39 6.74
N GLY A 217 17.33 -9.62 7.97
CA GLY A 217 16.96 -8.77 9.12
C GLY A 217 17.37 -7.29 8.98
N LYS A 218 18.33 -6.96 8.11
CA LYS A 218 18.84 -5.59 7.91
C LYS A 218 18.32 -4.90 6.62
N GLY A 219 17.80 -5.66 5.65
CA GLY A 219 17.41 -5.14 4.34
C GLY A 219 16.84 -6.20 3.42
N LEU A 220 16.21 -5.76 2.34
CA LEU A 220 15.74 -6.61 1.25
C LEU A 220 16.83 -6.72 0.19
N ARG A 221 17.22 -7.95 -0.14
CA ARG A 221 18.09 -8.21 -1.29
C ARG A 221 17.20 -8.40 -2.51
N LEU A 222 17.38 -7.52 -3.48
CA LEU A 222 16.63 -7.49 -4.73
C LEU A 222 17.62 -7.57 -5.88
N GLU A 223 17.25 -8.28 -6.94
CA GLU A 223 17.99 -8.32 -8.19
C GLU A 223 17.17 -7.61 -9.26
N LEU A 224 17.63 -6.41 -9.64
CA LEU A 224 16.86 -5.50 -10.48
C LEU A 224 17.77 -4.69 -11.41
N PRO A 225 17.26 -4.23 -12.58
CA PRO A 225 17.96 -3.23 -13.38
C PRO A 225 18.12 -1.93 -12.58
N VAL A 226 19.37 -1.49 -12.40
CA VAL A 226 19.70 -0.25 -11.66
C VAL A 226 20.56 0.67 -12.50
N PHE A 227 20.15 1.93 -12.65
CA PHE A 227 20.93 2.91 -13.40
C PHE A 227 21.10 4.24 -12.65
N ARG A 228 22.14 4.98 -13.03
CA ARG A 228 22.40 6.33 -12.51
C ARG A 228 21.47 7.32 -13.18
N ILE A 229 20.92 8.26 -12.41
CA ILE A 229 20.19 9.38 -13.00
C ILE A 229 21.20 10.40 -13.53
N LYS A 230 21.21 10.63 -14.85
CA LYS A 230 22.04 11.66 -15.48
C LYS A 230 21.41 13.04 -15.25
N GLY A 231 22.21 14.06 -14.94
CA GLY A 231 21.78 15.46 -14.85
C GLY A 231 21.43 15.98 -13.45
N ILE A 232 21.49 15.14 -12.41
CA ILE A 232 21.24 15.56 -11.03
C ILE A 232 22.55 15.80 -10.29
N GLY A 233 22.85 17.07 -9.98
CA GLY A 233 23.70 17.50 -8.87
C GLY A 233 25.08 16.83 -8.77
N ALA A 234 26.07 17.46 -9.42
CA ALA A 234 27.52 17.27 -9.26
C ALA A 234 28.09 15.87 -9.62
N ARG A 235 29.35 15.88 -10.07
CA ARG A 235 30.19 14.67 -10.13
C ARG A 235 30.18 14.04 -8.72
N GLY A 236 29.53 12.88 -8.54
CA GLY A 236 29.40 12.22 -7.24
C GLY A 236 27.98 11.85 -6.79
N SER A 237 26.93 12.11 -7.59
CA SER A 237 25.56 11.76 -7.22
C SER A 237 25.38 10.28 -6.84
N THR A 238 24.90 10.05 -5.61
CA THR A 238 24.61 8.73 -5.02
C THR A 238 23.24 8.20 -5.43
N LEU A 239 22.46 8.97 -6.20
CA LEU A 239 21.10 8.57 -6.59
C LEU A 239 21.11 7.52 -7.71
N ARG A 240 20.20 6.56 -7.61
CA ARG A 240 19.97 5.48 -8.57
C ARG A 240 18.47 5.31 -8.77
N VAL A 241 18.09 4.74 -9.91
CA VAL A 241 16.73 4.23 -10.13
C VAL A 241 16.83 2.72 -10.21
N ALA A 242 16.06 2.02 -9.37
CA ALA A 242 15.84 0.58 -9.50
C ALA A 242 14.49 0.33 -10.15
N VAL A 243 14.45 -0.41 -11.25
CA VAL A 243 13.23 -0.68 -12.02
C VAL A 243 12.51 -1.90 -11.45
N LEU A 244 11.27 -1.74 -11.00
CA LEU A 244 10.47 -2.83 -10.46
C LEU A 244 9.95 -3.74 -11.58
N ASP A 245 9.79 -5.05 -11.32
CA ASP A 245 9.16 -5.99 -12.25
C ASP A 245 7.62 -5.99 -12.18
N CYS A 246 7.07 -4.82 -12.48
CA CYS A 246 5.64 -4.61 -12.65
C CYS A 246 5.40 -3.61 -13.79
N LYS A 247 4.18 -3.57 -14.32
CA LYS A 247 3.81 -2.73 -15.48
C LYS A 247 2.78 -1.69 -15.05
N SER A 248 2.83 -0.49 -15.63
CA SER A 248 1.81 0.55 -15.42
C SER A 248 0.88 0.63 -16.64
N LYS A 249 -0.45 0.76 -16.43
CA LYS A 249 -1.40 1.03 -17.53
C LYS A 249 -1.09 2.41 -18.15
N GLY A 250 -0.69 2.42 -19.42
CA GLY A 250 -0.46 3.65 -20.18
C GLY A 250 -0.16 3.39 -21.65
N ARG A 251 -0.17 4.44 -22.50
CA ARG A 251 0.09 4.35 -23.96
C ARG A 251 1.49 3.81 -24.31
N GLN A 252 2.41 3.80 -23.35
CA GLN A 252 3.76 3.27 -23.51
C GLN A 252 3.97 2.22 -22.41
N HIS A 253 4.32 0.99 -22.78
CA HIS A 253 4.70 -0.08 -21.85
C HIS A 253 5.90 0.36 -20.99
N THR A 254 5.60 1.00 -19.87
CA THR A 254 6.59 1.53 -18.93
C THR A 254 6.56 0.71 -17.65
N ARG A 255 7.70 0.66 -16.97
CA ARG A 255 7.85 0.03 -15.67
C ARG A 255 8.12 1.10 -14.62
N PRO A 256 7.49 1.04 -13.44
CA PRO A 256 7.77 1.97 -12.38
C PRO A 256 9.16 1.69 -11.80
N GLY A 257 9.92 2.76 -11.57
CA GLY A 257 11.21 2.74 -10.91
C GLY A 257 11.15 3.47 -9.58
N ILE A 258 11.82 2.92 -8.56
CA ILE A 258 12.01 3.58 -7.27
C ILE A 258 13.34 4.32 -7.26
N VAL A 259 13.33 5.54 -6.75
CA VAL A 259 14.57 6.30 -6.56
C VAL A 259 15.23 5.87 -5.26
N LEU A 260 16.49 5.49 -5.38
CA LEU A 260 17.35 5.00 -4.31
C LEU A 260 18.51 5.95 -4.10
N GLN A 261 18.98 6.04 -2.86
CA GLN A 261 20.21 6.71 -2.49
C GLN A 261 21.23 5.67 -2.03
N ALA A 262 22.42 5.68 -2.64
CA ALA A 262 23.53 4.81 -2.27
C ALA A 262 24.10 5.21 -0.91
N LEU A 263 24.31 4.22 -0.04
CA LEU A 263 24.93 4.37 1.28
C LEU A 263 26.36 3.83 1.27
N SER A 264 26.54 2.67 0.64
CA SER A 264 27.82 2.01 0.40
C SER A 264 27.66 1.13 -0.86
N PRO A 265 28.73 0.55 -1.41
CA PRO A 265 28.61 -0.35 -2.56
C PRO A 265 27.55 -1.45 -2.31
N GLY A 266 26.58 -1.56 -3.23
CA GLY A 266 25.47 -2.52 -3.14
C GLY A 266 24.39 -2.22 -2.09
N HIS A 267 24.50 -1.16 -1.30
CA HIS A 267 23.55 -0.85 -0.21
C HIS A 267 22.86 0.50 -0.43
N TYR A 268 21.55 0.49 -0.31
CA TYR A 268 20.69 1.60 -0.68
C TYR A 268 19.59 1.86 0.36
N MET A 269 19.04 3.06 0.31
CA MET A 269 17.79 3.43 0.96
C MET A 269 16.86 4.09 -0.05
N ARG A 270 15.55 4.00 0.19
CA ARG A 270 14.56 4.68 -0.65
C ARG A 270 14.62 6.19 -0.41
N HIS A 271 14.56 6.97 -1.48
CA HIS A 271 14.58 8.43 -1.35
C HIS A 271 13.28 8.94 -0.69
N PRO A 272 13.34 9.89 0.27
CA PRO A 272 12.18 10.26 1.09
C PRO A 272 11.06 10.98 0.32
N THR A 273 11.43 11.80 -0.67
CA THR A 273 10.49 12.69 -1.38
C THR A 273 10.33 12.34 -2.85
N ALA A 274 10.96 11.25 -3.31
CA ALA A 274 10.84 10.87 -4.70
C ALA A 274 9.59 10.01 -4.92
N GLY A 275 8.77 10.40 -5.90
CA GLY A 275 7.73 9.54 -6.46
C GLY A 275 8.30 8.38 -7.28
N LEU A 276 7.42 7.66 -7.95
CA LEU A 276 7.82 6.63 -8.92
C LEU A 276 8.27 7.31 -10.23
N VAL A 277 9.36 6.81 -10.80
CA VAL A 277 9.84 7.22 -12.12
C VAL A 277 9.33 6.23 -13.16
N GLN A 278 8.66 6.70 -14.21
CA GLN A 278 8.26 5.82 -15.31
C GLN A 278 9.46 5.57 -16.23
N VAL A 279 9.87 4.31 -16.37
CA VAL A 279 11.01 3.90 -17.19
C VAL A 279 10.52 3.17 -18.43
N ASN A 280 10.94 3.64 -19.60
CA ASN A 280 10.61 2.99 -20.87
C ASN A 280 11.54 1.82 -21.20
N ASN A 281 11.14 0.99 -22.17
CA ASN A 281 11.91 -0.19 -22.59
C ASN A 281 13.34 0.13 -23.04
N ARG A 282 13.60 1.32 -23.62
CA ARG A 282 14.97 1.71 -24.03
C ARG A 282 15.86 1.95 -22.80
N GLY A 283 15.33 2.58 -21.76
CA GLY A 283 16.04 2.78 -20.49
C GLY A 283 16.36 1.46 -19.79
N ILE A 284 15.44 0.50 -19.85
CA ILE A 284 15.61 -0.84 -19.25
C ILE A 284 16.68 -1.65 -19.99
N LYS A 285 16.65 -1.66 -21.33
CA LYS A 285 17.63 -2.43 -22.15
C LYS A 285 19.08 -2.01 -21.92
N ASN A 286 19.30 -0.77 -21.50
CA ASN A 286 20.64 -0.21 -21.25
C ASN A 286 21.04 -0.29 -19.77
N ALA A 287 20.22 -0.92 -18.91
CA ALA A 287 20.48 -1.03 -17.49
C ALA A 287 20.97 -2.43 -17.13
N ASP A 288 22.11 -2.49 -16.45
CA ASP A 288 22.62 -3.74 -15.92
C ASP A 288 21.79 -4.19 -14.71
N SER A 289 21.41 -5.47 -14.70
CA SER A 289 20.81 -6.09 -13.52
C SER A 289 21.85 -6.15 -12.40
N GLN A 290 21.49 -5.67 -11.22
CA GLN A 290 22.37 -5.60 -10.07
C GLN A 290 21.67 -6.19 -8.86
N ARG A 291 22.41 -6.99 -8.09
CA ARG A 291 22.00 -7.41 -6.75
C ARG A 291 22.23 -6.27 -5.78
N ILE A 292 21.15 -5.72 -5.25
CA ILE A 292 21.15 -4.59 -4.34
C ILE A 292 20.50 -4.95 -3.01
N CYS A 293 20.94 -4.30 -1.93
CA CYS A 293 20.32 -4.38 -0.63
C CYS A 293 19.64 -3.05 -0.30
N VAL A 294 18.31 -3.05 -0.12
CA VAL A 294 17.56 -1.85 0.26
C VAL A 294 17.08 -1.96 1.71
N ARG A 295 17.35 -0.95 2.53
CA ARG A 295 17.03 -0.97 3.97
C ARG A 295 15.53 -1.03 4.26
N LYS A 296 15.17 -1.83 5.28
CA LYS A 296 13.80 -1.95 5.84
C LYS A 296 13.51 -1.03 7.03
N THR A 297 14.54 -0.45 7.62
CA THR A 297 14.44 0.32 8.88
C THR A 297 15.42 1.49 8.85
N MET A 298 15.01 2.62 9.40
CA MET A 298 15.91 3.72 9.79
C MET A 298 16.77 3.25 10.96
N SER A 299 18.00 2.80 10.72
CA SER A 299 18.97 2.63 11.81
C SER A 299 19.71 3.96 12.01
N PHE A 300 19.32 4.74 13.02
CA PHE A 300 20.19 5.78 13.58
C PHE A 300 21.31 5.13 14.39
N THR A 301 22.24 4.43 13.74
CA THR A 301 23.50 4.09 14.38
C THR A 301 24.43 5.28 14.22
N ARG A 302 24.40 6.21 15.18
CA ARG A 302 25.60 7.01 15.48
C ARG A 302 26.69 5.99 15.84
N PRO A 303 27.91 6.07 15.29
CA PRO A 303 29.00 5.29 15.85
C PRO A 303 29.22 5.81 17.28
N GLU A 304 28.98 4.95 18.27
CA GLU A 304 29.37 5.22 19.66
C GLU A 304 30.88 5.44 19.66
N ARG A 305 31.30 6.69 19.91
CA ARG A 305 32.64 6.95 20.41
C ARG A 305 32.69 6.30 21.79
N SER A 306 33.54 5.30 21.93
CA SER A 306 33.90 4.65 23.19
C SER A 306 34.32 5.70 24.23
N ARG A 307 33.38 6.14 25.05
CA ARG A 307 33.68 6.80 26.32
C ARG A 307 33.78 5.71 27.38
N LYS A 308 35.02 5.41 27.77
CA LYS A 308 35.31 4.68 29.01
C LYS A 308 34.65 5.46 30.15
N TYR A 309 33.59 4.89 30.73
CA TYR A 309 33.06 5.34 32.00
C TYR A 309 33.63 4.43 33.09
N THR A 310 34.47 5.00 33.94
CA THR A 310 34.86 4.44 35.23
C THR A 310 33.64 4.44 36.15
N SER A 311 33.35 3.28 36.74
CA SER A 311 32.28 3.11 37.71
C SER A 311 32.54 3.93 38.98
N THR A 312 31.52 4.63 39.45
CA THR A 312 31.44 5.01 40.86
C THR A 312 30.01 4.76 41.30
N SER A 313 29.86 3.71 42.08
CA SER A 313 28.62 3.19 42.64
C SER A 313 28.04 4.18 43.64
N ARG A 314 26.77 4.56 43.49
CA ARG A 314 25.92 5.02 44.59
C ARG A 314 24.53 4.44 44.41
N GLU A 315 24.20 3.49 45.27
CA GLU A 315 22.87 2.93 45.46
C GLU A 315 21.97 3.98 46.12
N VAL A 316 20.76 4.16 45.61
CA VAL A 316 19.66 4.82 46.33
C VAL A 316 18.40 3.99 46.07
N ALA A 317 17.92 3.34 47.13
CA ALA A 317 16.64 2.67 47.18
C ALA A 317 15.51 3.69 47.30
N VAL A 318 14.39 3.48 46.60
CA VAL A 318 13.14 4.23 46.81
C VAL A 318 11.99 3.25 46.89
N ASN A 319 11.32 3.25 48.05
CA ASN A 319 10.12 2.50 48.37
C ASN A 319 8.90 3.06 47.63
N TRP A 320 8.01 2.17 47.21
CA TRP A 320 6.69 2.49 46.70
C TRP A 320 5.66 2.41 47.84
N TYR A 321 4.88 3.48 48.01
CA TYR A 321 3.51 3.40 48.51
C TYR A 321 2.58 3.42 47.30
#